data_AF-A0A7J5GPV2-F1
#
_entry.id   AF-A0A7J5GPV2-F1
#
_cell.length_a   1.000
_cell.length_b   1.000
_cell.length_c   1.000
_cell.angle_alpha   90.00
_cell.angle_beta   90.00
_cell.angle_gamma   90.00
#
_symmetry.space_group_name_H-M   'P 1'
#
loop_
_entity.id
_entity.type
_entity.pdbx_description
1 polymer ?
#
loop_
_entity_poly.entity_id
_entity_poly.type
_entity_poly.pdbx_seq_one_letter_code
_entity_poly.pdbx_strand_id
1 'polypeptide(L)'
;MKQFKSFGLVVVTLLFSVTMAFAAKPNIHILATGGTIAGTGSSATGTSYTAGQVAIGALLDAVPEIKDIANVTGEQIVKIGSQDMNDQVWLTLAKKINELLKRPDIDGIVITHGTDTMEETAYFLNLTVKSDKPVVLVGAMRPSTALSADGPLNLYNAVVTAAAKESKDKGV
;
A
#
# COMPACT_ATOMS: atom_id res chain seq x y z
N MET A 1 -31.03 25.43 -49.47
CA MET A 1 -30.91 24.16 -48.72
C MET A 1 -29.68 24.24 -47.80
N LYS A 2 -29.86 24.68 -46.55
CA LYS A 2 -28.82 24.87 -45.52
C LYS A 2 -29.12 23.96 -44.31
N GLN A 3 -28.87 22.64 -44.42
CA GLN A 3 -29.13 21.72 -43.29
C GLN A 3 -27.96 20.79 -42.91
N PHE A 4 -26.81 20.83 -43.60
CA PHE A 4 -25.76 19.83 -43.37
C PHE A 4 -24.68 20.17 -42.32
N LYS A 5 -24.67 21.38 -41.73
CA LYS A 5 -23.60 21.77 -40.78
C LYS A 5 -23.86 21.43 -39.31
N SER A 6 -25.11 21.20 -38.90
CA SER A 6 -25.44 20.93 -37.49
C SER A 6 -25.25 19.46 -37.09
N PHE A 7 -25.21 18.54 -38.05
CA PHE A 7 -25.15 17.10 -37.74
C PHE A 7 -23.73 16.65 -37.40
N GLY A 8 -22.70 17.22 -38.04
CA GLY A 8 -21.30 16.91 -37.75
C GLY A 8 -20.86 17.36 -36.36
N LEU A 9 -21.36 18.51 -35.87
CA LEU A 9 -20.99 19.04 -34.57
C LEU A 9 -21.57 18.22 -33.41
N VAL A 10 -22.81 17.72 -33.55
CA VAL A 10 -23.45 16.87 -32.54
C VAL A 10 -22.76 15.50 -32.45
N VAL A 11 -22.35 14.91 -33.58
CA VAL A 11 -21.62 13.62 -33.59
C VAL A 11 -20.22 13.75 -32.98
N VAL A 12 -19.51 14.86 -33.22
CA VAL A 12 -18.19 15.13 -32.63
C VAL A 12 -18.31 15.37 -31.11
N THR A 13 -19.37 16.04 -30.64
CA THR A 13 -19.59 16.27 -29.21
C THR A 13 -20.04 15.00 -28.47
N LEU A 14 -20.78 14.12 -29.14
CA LEU A 14 -21.20 12.82 -28.60
C LEU A 14 -20.01 11.84 -28.50
N LEU A 15 -19.08 11.88 -29.47
CA LEU A 15 -17.85 11.07 -29.44
C LEU A 15 -16.87 11.49 -28.33
N PHE A 16 -16.86 12.76 -27.92
CA PHE A 16 -16.07 13.22 -26.77
C PHE A 16 -16.68 12.86 -25.40
N SER A 17 -17.97 12.48 -25.35
CA SER A 17 -18.69 12.25 -24.09
C SER A 17 -18.68 10.79 -23.63
N VAL A 18 -18.16 9.85 -24.43
CA VAL A 18 -18.24 8.39 -24.13
C VAL A 18 -16.90 7.78 -23.72
N THR A 19 -15.80 8.54 -23.71
CA THR A 19 -14.52 8.09 -23.14
C THR A 19 -14.27 8.66 -21.76
N MET A 20 -15.26 8.60 -20.85
CA MET A 20 -14.90 8.36 -19.45
C MET A 20 -14.46 6.90 -19.36
N ALA A 21 -13.22 6.65 -19.81
CA ALA A 21 -12.53 5.44 -19.43
C ALA A 21 -12.58 5.41 -17.90
N PHE A 22 -13.30 4.46 -17.31
CA PHE A 22 -13.08 4.09 -15.92
C PHE A 22 -11.59 3.76 -15.84
N ALA A 23 -10.80 4.70 -15.32
CA ALA A 23 -9.37 4.49 -15.17
C ALA A 23 -9.21 3.22 -14.33
N ALA A 24 -8.48 2.24 -14.85
CA ALA A 24 -8.24 1.00 -14.12
C ALA A 24 -7.66 1.35 -12.74
N LYS A 25 -8.18 0.70 -11.69
CA LYS A 25 -7.65 0.89 -10.34
C LYS A 25 -6.16 0.52 -10.32
N PRO A 26 -5.31 1.30 -9.62
CA PRO A 26 -3.90 0.98 -9.49
C PRO A 26 -3.74 -0.36 -8.76
N ASN A 27 -2.74 -1.13 -9.17
CA ASN A 27 -2.41 -2.42 -8.59
C ASN A 27 -1.34 -2.23 -7.51
N ILE A 28 -1.74 -2.37 -6.24
CA ILE A 28 -0.86 -2.17 -5.08
C ILE A 28 -0.55 -3.54 -4.44
N HIS A 29 0.73 -3.78 -4.21
CA HIS A 29 1.20 -5.02 -3.57
C HIS A 29 1.69 -4.73 -2.16
N ILE A 30 1.12 -5.41 -1.16
CA ILE A 30 1.47 -5.24 0.25
C ILE A 30 2.44 -6.34 0.69
N LEU A 31 3.60 -5.94 1.19
CA LEU A 31 4.60 -6.82 1.78
C LEU A 31 4.52 -6.73 3.32
N ALA A 32 4.11 -7.81 3.96
CA ALA A 32 3.94 -7.84 5.42
C ALA A 32 5.19 -8.38 6.15
N THR A 33 5.73 -7.59 7.09
CA THR A 33 6.89 -7.99 7.92
C THR A 33 6.54 -8.18 9.40
N GLY A 34 5.35 -7.75 9.84
CA GLY A 34 4.86 -7.89 11.20
C GLY A 34 4.60 -6.54 11.87
N GLY A 35 5.21 -6.31 13.03
CA GLY A 35 5.01 -5.09 13.80
C GLY A 35 3.70 -5.04 14.60
N THR A 36 3.52 -3.93 15.33
CA THR A 36 2.34 -3.66 16.17
C THR A 36 1.05 -3.55 15.35
N ILE A 37 1.12 -3.07 14.10
CA ILE A 37 -0.02 -3.05 13.17
C ILE A 37 -0.64 -4.44 12.96
N ALA A 38 0.19 -5.48 13.01
CA ALA A 38 -0.19 -6.88 12.97
C ALA A 38 -0.19 -7.52 14.38
N GLY A 39 -0.12 -6.73 15.45
CA GLY A 39 -0.04 -7.20 16.82
C GLY A 39 -1.40 -7.40 17.47
N THR A 40 -1.48 -8.29 18.46
CA THR A 40 -2.70 -8.57 19.24
C THR A 40 -2.42 -8.46 20.73
N GLY A 41 -3.38 -7.90 21.47
CA GLY A 41 -3.39 -7.85 22.93
C GLY A 41 -4.60 -8.61 23.48
N SER A 42 -4.55 -9.01 24.75
CA SER A 42 -5.64 -9.72 25.44
C SER A 42 -6.78 -8.81 25.91
N SER A 43 -6.58 -7.48 25.89
CA SER A 43 -7.57 -6.47 26.27
C SER A 43 -7.51 -5.28 25.33
N ALA A 44 -8.66 -4.71 24.98
CA ALA A 44 -8.76 -3.51 24.14
C ALA A 44 -8.22 -2.24 24.83
N THR A 45 -8.12 -2.23 26.16
CA THR A 45 -7.61 -1.09 26.95
C THR A 45 -6.24 -1.36 27.56
N GLY A 46 -5.71 -2.57 27.39
CA GLY A 46 -4.40 -2.97 27.88
C GLY A 46 -3.27 -2.48 26.98
N THR A 47 -2.08 -2.33 27.55
CA THR A 47 -0.86 -1.92 26.81
C THR A 47 0.01 -3.10 26.40
N SER A 48 -0.16 -4.27 27.00
CA SER A 48 0.60 -5.48 26.65
C SER A 48 0.03 -6.12 25.37
N TYR A 49 0.92 -6.40 24.41
CA TYR A 49 0.59 -7.05 23.16
C TYR A 49 1.77 -7.86 22.63
N THR A 50 1.51 -8.72 21.64
CA THR A 50 2.54 -9.43 20.87
C THR A 50 2.45 -8.97 19.42
N ALA A 51 3.57 -8.54 18.83
CA ALA A 51 3.64 -8.09 17.44
C ALA A 51 3.54 -9.25 16.43
N GLY A 52 3.16 -8.95 15.18
CA GLY A 52 3.25 -9.90 14.06
C GLY A 52 2.36 -11.14 14.12
N GLN A 53 1.29 -11.11 14.93
CA GLN A 53 0.38 -12.26 15.11
C GLN A 53 -0.68 -12.36 14.01
N VAL A 54 -1.10 -11.22 13.45
CA VAL A 54 -2.13 -11.13 12.41
C VAL A 54 -1.50 -11.33 11.03
N ALA A 55 -2.08 -12.22 10.22
CA ALA A 55 -1.67 -12.41 8.83
C ALA A 55 -2.22 -11.29 7.93
N ILE A 56 -1.54 -11.02 6.82
CA ILE A 56 -1.92 -9.95 5.88
C ILE A 56 -3.38 -10.03 5.40
N GLY A 57 -3.93 -11.22 5.16
CA GLY A 57 -5.34 -11.37 4.76
C GLY A 57 -6.30 -10.74 5.76
N ALA A 58 -6.09 -10.99 7.06
CA ALA A 58 -6.91 -10.42 8.12
C ALA A 58 -6.73 -8.89 8.26
N LEU A 59 -5.54 -8.35 7.96
CA LEU A 59 -5.33 -6.89 7.90
C LEU A 59 -6.12 -6.25 6.75
N LEU A 60 -6.15 -6.91 5.59
CA LEU A 60 -6.91 -6.44 4.43
C LEU A 60 -8.43 -6.54 4.65
N ASP A 61 -8.89 -7.60 5.32
CA ASP A 61 -10.30 -7.77 5.66
C ASP A 61 -10.78 -6.76 6.71
N ALA A 62 -9.88 -6.23 7.54
CA ALA A 62 -10.17 -5.18 8.51
C ALA A 62 -10.37 -3.79 7.88
N VAL A 63 -9.97 -3.61 6.60
CA VAL A 63 -10.09 -2.33 5.87
C VAL A 63 -10.63 -2.57 4.45
N PRO A 64 -11.88 -3.05 4.31
CA PRO A 64 -12.44 -3.41 3.01
C PRO A 64 -12.51 -2.24 2.02
N GLU A 65 -12.59 -1.00 2.50
CA GLU A 65 -12.64 0.24 1.71
C GLU A 65 -11.39 0.44 0.83
N ILE A 66 -10.27 -0.24 1.15
CA ILE A 66 -9.08 -0.26 0.30
C ILE A 66 -9.41 -0.80 -1.11
N LYS A 67 -10.38 -1.72 -1.22
CA LYS A 67 -10.80 -2.29 -2.51
C LYS A 67 -11.49 -1.26 -3.40
N ASP A 68 -11.97 -0.14 -2.86
CA ASP A 68 -12.58 0.94 -3.63
C ASP A 68 -11.54 1.82 -4.34
N ILE A 69 -10.33 1.90 -3.79
CA ILE A 69 -9.25 2.78 -4.29
C ILE A 69 -8.19 2.05 -5.13
N ALA A 70 -7.94 0.76 -4.88
CA ALA A 70 -6.87 0.00 -5.53
C ALA A 70 -7.22 -1.49 -5.66
N ASN A 71 -6.60 -2.16 -6.64
CA ASN A 71 -6.54 -3.63 -6.66
C ASN A 71 -5.39 -4.06 -5.75
N VAL A 72 -5.71 -4.65 -4.60
CA VAL A 72 -4.70 -4.95 -3.58
C VAL A 72 -4.43 -6.43 -3.48
N THR A 73 -3.14 -6.78 -3.48
CA THR A 73 -2.65 -8.13 -3.22
C THR A 73 -1.68 -8.09 -2.04
N GLY A 74 -1.57 -9.17 -1.29
CA GLY A 74 -0.72 -9.24 -0.09
C GLY A 74 0.21 -10.45 -0.11
N GLU A 75 1.45 -10.25 0.30
CA GLU A 75 2.46 -11.29 0.52
C GLU A 75 3.03 -11.17 1.93
N GLN A 76 3.12 -12.30 2.65
CA GLN A 76 3.79 -12.34 3.94
C GLN A 76 5.28 -12.63 3.73
N ILE A 77 6.15 -11.71 4.15
CA ILE A 77 7.61 -11.86 4.06
C ILE A 77 8.17 -12.49 5.34
N VAL A 78 7.87 -11.88 6.48
CA VAL A 78 8.24 -12.34 7.83
C VAL A 78 7.17 -11.93 8.84
N LYS A 79 7.22 -12.48 10.06
CA LYS A 79 6.30 -12.13 11.16
C LYS A 79 7.10 -11.84 12.43
N ILE A 80 7.73 -10.67 12.48
CA ILE A 80 8.63 -10.29 13.57
C ILE A 80 8.28 -8.92 14.17
N GLY A 81 8.78 -8.68 15.38
CA GLY A 81 8.93 -7.32 15.89
C GLY A 81 10.03 -6.59 15.13
N SER A 82 9.90 -5.28 14.93
CA SER A 82 10.91 -4.49 14.21
C SER A 82 12.26 -4.45 14.93
N GLN A 83 12.26 -4.63 16.26
CA GLN A 83 13.49 -4.80 17.04
C GLN A 83 14.32 -6.03 16.65
N ASP A 84 13.71 -7.03 16.00
CA ASP A 84 14.38 -8.24 15.50
C ASP A 84 14.68 -8.16 13.99
N MET A 85 14.44 -6.99 13.37
CA MET A 85 14.79 -6.73 11.98
C MET A 85 16.30 -6.88 11.77
N ASN A 86 16.69 -7.35 10.60
CA ASN A 86 18.10 -7.63 10.30
C ASN A 86 18.39 -7.55 8.80
N ASP A 87 19.69 -7.51 8.48
CA ASP A 87 20.23 -7.39 7.13
C ASP A 87 19.66 -8.42 6.15
N GLN A 88 19.43 -9.67 6.60
CA GLN A 88 18.89 -10.72 5.74
C GLN A 88 17.46 -10.41 5.30
N VAL A 89 16.64 -9.86 6.21
CA VAL A 89 15.27 -9.43 5.87
C VAL A 89 15.32 -8.20 4.97
N TRP A 90 16.19 -7.22 5.25
CA TRP A 90 16.39 -6.05 4.39
C TRP A 90 16.79 -6.41 2.95
N LEU A 91 17.77 -7.29 2.79
CA LEU A 91 18.20 -7.79 1.48
C LEU A 91 17.07 -8.54 0.77
N THR A 92 16.25 -9.28 1.51
CA THR A 92 15.08 -9.99 0.97
C THR A 92 14.03 -9.00 0.46
N LEU A 93 13.69 -7.98 1.27
CA LEU A 93 12.76 -6.92 0.88
C LEU A 93 13.25 -6.16 -0.35
N ALA A 94 14.48 -5.67 -0.35
CA ALA A 94 15.02 -4.91 -1.48
C ALA A 94 15.03 -5.72 -2.79
N LYS A 95 15.42 -7.00 -2.75
CA LYS A 95 15.38 -7.88 -3.93
C LYS A 95 13.95 -8.07 -4.43
N LYS A 96 13.03 -8.40 -3.52
CA LYS A 96 11.61 -8.63 -3.85
C LYS A 96 10.94 -7.38 -4.42
N ILE A 97 11.16 -6.21 -3.81
CA ILE A 97 10.63 -4.92 -4.26
C ILE A 97 11.13 -4.62 -5.68
N ASN A 98 12.44 -4.74 -5.91
CA ASN A 98 13.03 -4.50 -7.24
C ASN A 98 12.53 -5.50 -8.30
N GLU A 99 12.19 -6.73 -7.94
CA GLU A 99 11.56 -7.70 -8.84
C GLU A 99 10.12 -7.30 -9.17
N LEU A 100 9.32 -6.98 -8.15
CA LEU A 100 7.92 -6.62 -8.31
C LEU A 100 7.75 -5.33 -9.12
N LEU A 101 8.54 -4.30 -8.84
CA LEU A 101 8.40 -2.99 -9.49
C LEU A 101 8.82 -2.99 -10.97
N LYS A 102 9.60 -3.98 -11.43
CA LYS A 102 9.87 -4.21 -12.86
C LYS A 102 8.63 -4.64 -13.63
N ARG A 103 7.64 -5.22 -12.94
CA ARG A 103 6.44 -5.71 -13.60
C ARG A 103 5.55 -4.53 -13.98
N PRO A 104 5.03 -4.48 -15.22
CA PRO A 104 4.17 -3.37 -15.65
C PRO A 104 2.80 -3.38 -14.97
N ASP A 105 2.39 -4.51 -14.38
CA ASP A 105 1.12 -4.67 -13.70
C ASP A 105 1.16 -4.31 -12.20
N ILE A 106 2.30 -3.84 -11.66
CA ILE A 106 2.40 -3.34 -10.29
C ILE A 106 2.63 -1.83 -10.34
N ASP A 107 1.76 -1.06 -9.71
CA ASP A 107 1.82 0.41 -9.71
C ASP A 107 2.52 0.98 -8.47
N GLY A 108 2.51 0.26 -7.35
CA GLY A 108 3.15 0.67 -6.11
C GLY A 108 3.22 -0.45 -5.08
N ILE A 109 4.02 -0.23 -4.04
CA ILE A 109 4.21 -1.18 -2.94
C ILE A 109 3.90 -0.51 -1.60
N VAL A 110 3.24 -1.25 -0.71
CA VAL A 110 3.09 -0.89 0.71
C VAL A 110 3.80 -1.94 1.55
N ILE A 111 4.48 -1.54 2.62
CA ILE A 111 5.18 -2.44 3.53
C ILE A 111 4.62 -2.23 4.94
N THR A 112 3.92 -3.23 5.49
CA THR A 112 3.48 -3.17 6.90
C THR A 112 4.65 -3.58 7.80
N HIS A 113 5.08 -2.67 8.67
CA HIS A 113 6.30 -2.81 9.46
C HIS A 113 6.05 -2.40 10.93
N GLY A 114 6.91 -2.88 11.83
CA GLY A 114 6.96 -2.39 13.21
C GLY A 114 7.59 -0.99 13.28
N THR A 115 7.17 -0.17 14.23
CA THR A 115 7.56 1.24 14.31
C THR A 115 9.02 1.44 14.73
N ASP A 116 9.56 0.55 15.57
CA ASP A 116 10.82 0.78 16.30
C ASP A 116 12.03 0.97 15.38
N THR A 117 12.08 0.26 14.25
CA THR A 117 13.19 0.34 13.27
C THR A 117 12.67 0.63 11.85
N MET A 118 11.45 1.18 11.75
CA MET A 118 10.85 1.50 10.44
C MET A 118 11.70 2.49 9.65
N GLU A 119 12.26 3.49 10.35
CA GLU A 119 13.13 4.51 9.78
C GLU A 119 14.40 3.93 9.15
N GLU A 120 14.98 2.91 9.77
CA GLU A 120 16.18 2.23 9.27
C GLU A 120 15.86 1.45 7.99
N THR A 121 14.77 0.68 8.01
CA THR A 121 14.29 -0.04 6.83
C THR A 121 13.94 0.92 5.70
N ALA A 122 13.26 2.03 6.00
CA ALA A 122 12.90 3.04 5.01
C ALA A 122 14.14 3.63 4.34
N TYR A 123 15.14 4.01 5.14
CA TYR A 123 16.38 4.58 4.62
C TYR A 123 17.17 3.56 3.78
N PHE A 124 17.29 2.31 4.25
CA PHE A 124 17.95 1.24 3.49
C PHE A 124 17.27 1.02 2.13
N LEU A 125 15.93 0.95 2.10
CA LEU A 125 15.17 0.76 0.86
C LEU A 125 15.29 1.98 -0.05
N ASN A 126 15.30 3.20 0.49
CA ASN A 126 15.47 4.42 -0.30
C ASN A 126 16.79 4.43 -1.09
N LEU A 127 17.84 3.81 -0.55
CA LEU A 127 19.14 3.71 -1.23
C LEU A 127 19.22 2.53 -2.22
N THR A 128 18.43 1.48 -2.02
CA THR A 128 18.60 0.18 -2.70
C THR A 128 17.52 -0.15 -3.72
N VAL A 129 16.33 0.45 -3.62
CA VAL A 129 15.25 0.34 -4.61
C VAL A 129 15.62 1.15 -5.86
N LYS A 130 15.38 0.56 -7.03
CA LYS A 130 15.73 1.11 -8.36
C LYS A 130 14.47 1.25 -9.22
N SER A 131 13.50 2.02 -8.73
CA SER A 131 12.26 2.34 -9.43
C SER A 131 11.78 3.73 -9.01
N ASP A 132 11.04 4.37 -9.92
CA ASP A 132 10.28 5.60 -9.75
C ASP A 132 8.89 5.37 -9.10
N LYS A 133 8.43 4.11 -9.07
CA LYS A 133 7.15 3.73 -8.49
C LYS A 133 7.19 3.86 -6.96
N PRO A 134 6.09 4.32 -6.33
CA PRO A 134 6.05 4.56 -4.89
C PRO A 134 6.20 3.27 -4.08
N VAL A 135 7.00 3.37 -3.02
CA VAL A 135 7.16 2.35 -1.97
C VAL A 135 6.84 3.02 -0.65
N VAL A 136 5.81 2.60 0.06
CA VAL A 136 5.35 3.26 1.30
C VAL A 136 5.50 2.31 2.48
N LEU A 137 6.24 2.70 3.51
CA LEU A 137 6.22 1.99 4.79
C LEU A 137 5.07 2.48 5.66
N VAL A 138 4.42 1.55 6.37
CA VAL A 138 3.32 1.85 7.27
C VAL A 138 3.37 0.97 8.50
N GLY A 139 3.00 1.52 9.65
CA GLY A 139 2.83 0.78 10.89
C GLY A 139 1.73 1.38 11.74
N ALA A 140 1.69 0.98 13.00
CA ALA A 140 0.72 1.46 13.97
C ALA A 140 1.36 1.50 15.36
N MET A 141 1.01 2.50 16.15
CA MET A 141 1.46 2.60 17.55
C MET A 141 0.62 1.73 18.49
N ARG A 142 -0.63 1.42 18.12
CA ARG A 142 -1.53 0.57 18.91
C ARG A 142 -1.74 -0.78 18.24
N PRO A 143 -1.82 -1.88 19.01
CA PRO A 143 -2.10 -3.20 18.45
C PRO A 143 -3.50 -3.24 17.83
N SER A 144 -3.72 -4.16 16.89
CA SER A 144 -4.98 -4.28 16.12
C SER A 144 -6.24 -4.46 16.99
N THR A 145 -6.09 -5.02 18.19
CA THR A 145 -7.19 -5.26 19.14
C THR A 145 -7.46 -4.08 20.08
N ALA A 146 -6.65 -3.02 20.05
CA ALA A 146 -6.80 -1.88 20.94
C ALA A 146 -8.02 -1.02 20.56
N LEU A 147 -8.60 -0.38 21.57
CA LEU A 147 -9.57 0.68 21.37
C LEU A 147 -8.93 1.83 20.59
N SER A 148 -9.59 2.29 19.54
CA SER A 148 -9.08 3.36 18.66
C SER A 148 -7.70 3.04 18.06
N ALA A 149 -7.51 1.78 17.63
CA ALA A 149 -6.34 1.37 16.87
C ALA A 149 -6.15 2.24 15.61
N ASP A 150 -4.92 2.70 15.39
CA ASP A 150 -4.54 3.58 14.29
C ASP A 150 -4.20 2.82 12.99
N GLY A 151 -3.88 1.53 13.11
CA GLY A 151 -3.51 0.65 11.98
C GLY A 151 -4.47 0.67 10.79
N PRO A 152 -5.80 0.54 10.98
CA PRO A 152 -6.74 0.54 9.86
C PRO A 152 -6.66 1.79 8.97
N LEU A 153 -6.69 2.98 9.57
CA LEU A 153 -6.63 4.25 8.84
C LEU A 153 -5.23 4.49 8.25
N ASN A 154 -4.18 4.12 8.97
CA ASN A 154 -2.80 4.22 8.46
C ASN A 154 -2.63 3.35 7.22
N LEU A 155 -3.12 2.10 7.24
CA LEU A 155 -3.04 1.18 6.10
C LEU A 155 -3.82 1.71 4.90
N TYR A 156 -5.03 2.24 5.12
CA TYR A 156 -5.82 2.89 4.08
C TYR A 156 -5.03 4.04 3.42
N ASN A 157 -4.50 4.95 4.23
CA ASN A 157 -3.74 6.11 3.74
C ASN A 157 -2.44 5.71 3.04
N ALA A 158 -1.78 4.63 3.50
CA ALA A 158 -0.60 4.10 2.83
C ALA A 158 -0.93 3.59 1.43
N VAL A 159 -2.06 2.90 1.26
CA VAL A 159 -2.53 2.47 -0.07
C VAL A 159 -2.92 3.67 -0.93
N VAL A 160 -3.62 4.67 -0.38
CA VAL A 160 -3.92 5.93 -1.11
C VAL A 160 -2.62 6.57 -1.61
N THR A 161 -1.60 6.65 -0.75
CA THR A 161 -0.31 7.25 -1.09
C THR A 161 0.43 6.45 -2.16
N ALA A 162 0.46 5.12 -2.05
CA ALA A 162 1.07 4.24 -3.05
C ALA A 162 0.30 4.20 -4.38
N ALA A 163 -0.99 4.53 -4.37
CA ALA A 163 -1.84 4.63 -5.55
C ALA A 163 -1.76 5.99 -6.26
N ALA A 164 -1.28 7.03 -5.59
CA ALA A 164 -1.26 8.39 -6.11
C ALA A 164 -0.15 8.57 -7.18
N LYS A 165 -0.50 9.21 -8.29
CA LYS A 165 0.46 9.46 -9.38
C LYS A 165 1.55 10.46 -8.95
N GLU A 166 1.20 11.36 -8.03
CA GLU A 166 2.04 12.41 -7.49
C GLU A 166 3.13 11.87 -6.55
N SER A 167 2.99 10.62 -6.09
CA SER A 167 3.97 9.93 -5.23
C SER A 167 5.14 9.32 -6.02
N LYS A 168 5.08 9.32 -7.35
CA LYS A 168 6.22 8.87 -8.17
C LYS A 168 7.43 9.78 -8.00
N ASP A 169 8.62 9.19 -8.08
CA ASP A 169 9.92 9.87 -7.94
C ASP A 169 10.09 10.63 -6.62
N LYS A 170 9.41 10.20 -5.54
CA LYS A 170 9.57 10.78 -4.19
C LYS A 170 10.54 10.00 -3.29
N GLY A 171 11.09 8.89 -3.80
CA GLY A 171 11.84 7.94 -2.99
C GLY A 171 10.91 6.94 -2.31
N VAL A 172 11.41 6.33 -1.23
CA VAL A 172 10.61 5.56 -0.26
C VAL A 172 9.91 6.51 0.71
#